data_AF-A0A420B774-F1
#
_entry.id   AF-A0A420B774-F1
#
_cell.length_a   1.000
_cell.length_b   1.000
_cell.length_c   1.000
_cell.angle_alpha   90.00
_cell.angle_beta   90.00
_cell.angle_gamma   90.00
#
_symmetry.space_group_name_H-M   'P 1'
#
loop_
_entity.id
_entity.type
_entity.pdbx_description
1 polymer ?
#
loop_
_entity_poly.entity_id
_entity_poly.type
_entity_poly.pdbx_seq_one_letter_code
_entity_poly.pdbx_strand_id
1 'polypeptide(L)'
;MFYIDFFIAVLIANAIPHFIFGIAKIRFLGLFGYSPTGNICYALLQCIIALLLFSYQYGITNIYTNPVILGGLTVLLLYFVFGRLLINKFHKK
;
A
#
# COMPACT_ATOMS: atom_id res chain seq x y z
N MET A 1 -16.73 6.48 11.41
CA MET A 1 -15.62 7.43 11.56
C MET A 1 -14.39 6.70 12.08
N PHE A 2 -14.11 6.57 13.39
CA PHE A 2 -12.85 5.99 13.89
C PHE A 2 -12.47 4.60 13.32
N TYR A 3 -13.42 3.66 13.28
CA TYR A 3 -13.12 2.30 12.80
C TYR A 3 -12.79 2.24 11.30
N ILE A 4 -13.44 3.05 10.47
CA ILE A 4 -13.15 3.08 9.03
C ILE A 4 -11.78 3.71 8.79
N ASP A 5 -11.44 4.76 9.54
CA ASP A 5 -10.12 5.40 9.51
C ASP A 5 -9.02 4.44 9.94
N PHE A 6 -9.28 3.65 10.98
CA PHE A 6 -8.38 2.58 11.43
C PHE A 6 -8.14 1.55 10.30
N PHE A 7 -9.18 1.07 9.63
CA PHE A 7 -9.02 0.12 8.53
C PHE A 7 -8.29 0.73 7.33
N ILE A 8 -8.56 1.98 6.98
CA ILE A 8 -7.82 2.69 5.92
C ILE A 8 -6.34 2.75 6.28
N ALA A 9 -6.01 3.18 7.51
CA ALA A 9 -4.63 3.27 7.97
C ALA A 9 -3.93 1.90 7.98
N VAL A 10 -4.59 0.85 8.47
CA VAL A 10 -4.05 -0.52 8.48
C VAL A 10 -3.83 -1.03 7.06
N LEU A 11 -4.76 -0.81 6.14
CA LEU A 11 -4.64 -1.26 4.76
C LEU A 11 -3.48 -0.57 4.03
N ILE A 12 -3.35 0.76 4.20
CA ILE A 12 -2.23 1.52 3.63
C ILE A 12 -0.90 1.04 4.23
N ALA A 13 -0.83 0.94 5.56
CA ALA A 13 0.36 0.52 6.28
C ALA A 13 0.79 -0.91 5.91
N ASN A 14 -0.17 -1.80 5.63
CA ASN A 14 0.12 -3.17 5.21
C ASN A 14 0.48 -3.28 3.72
N ALA A 15 -0.07 -2.41 2.87
CA ALA A 15 0.21 -2.43 1.43
C ALA A 15 1.68 -2.12 1.12
N ILE A 16 2.31 -1.23 1.89
CA ILE A 16 3.71 -0.83 1.72
C ILE A 16 4.68 -2.04 1.86
N PRO A 17 4.73 -2.77 2.99
CA PRO A 17 5.65 -3.88 3.17
C PRO A 17 5.36 -5.03 2.21
N HIS A 18 4.10 -5.37 1.94
CA HIS A 18 3.78 -6.40 0.96
C HIS A 18 4.23 -6.01 -0.45
N PHE A 19 4.08 -4.75 -0.85
CA PHE A 19 4.62 -4.31 -2.13
C PHE A 19 6.13 -4.46 -2.17
N ILE A 20 6.84 -3.95 -1.16
CA ILE A 20 8.30 -4.02 -1.03
C ILE A 20 8.79 -5.48 -1.06
N PHE A 21 8.16 -6.38 -0.29
CA PHE A 21 8.51 -7.80 -0.31
C PHE A 21 8.30 -8.42 -1.68
N GLY A 22 7.21 -8.04 -2.37
CA GLY A 22 6.94 -8.47 -3.72
C GLY A 22 8.02 -8.06 -4.72
N ILE A 23 8.39 -6.78 -4.76
CA ILE A 23 9.44 -6.27 -5.66
C ILE A 23 10.85 -6.76 -5.27
N ALA A 24 11.09 -7.02 -3.97
CA ALA A 24 12.33 -7.62 -3.46
C ALA A 24 12.43 -9.13 -3.68
N LYS A 25 11.41 -9.77 -4.27
CA LYS A 25 11.31 -11.23 -4.42
C LYS A 25 11.35 -12.00 -3.09
N ILE A 26 10.98 -11.36 -1.98
CA ILE A 26 10.89 -11.97 -0.66
C ILE A 26 9.55 -12.70 -0.56
N ARG A 27 9.60 -13.95 -0.09
CA ARG A 27 8.40 -14.74 0.21
C ARG A 27 7.91 -14.34 1.60
N PHE A 28 6.70 -13.82 1.66
CA PHE A 28 6.04 -13.42 2.89
C PHE A 28 4.58 -13.88 2.82
N LEU A 29 3.99 -14.21 3.96
CA LEU A 29 2.64 -14.74 4.01
C LEU A 29 1.64 -13.60 3.79
N GLY A 30 0.94 -13.61 2.67
CA GLY A 30 -0.20 -12.74 2.39
C GLY A 30 -1.47 -13.54 2.16
N LEU A 31 -2.57 -12.83 1.87
CA LEU A 31 -3.86 -13.46 1.54
C LEU A 31 -3.76 -14.40 0.33
N PHE A 32 -2.87 -14.10 -0.61
CA PHE A 32 -2.62 -14.90 -1.81
C PHE A 32 -1.47 -15.92 -1.64
N GLY A 33 -1.18 -16.32 -0.40
CA GLY A 33 -0.19 -17.34 -0.06
C GLY A 33 1.24 -16.82 0.11
N TYR A 34 2.21 -17.74 0.10
CA TYR A 34 3.62 -17.48 0.40
C TYR A 34 4.46 -17.27 -0.87
N SER A 35 4.14 -16.23 -1.64
CA SER A 35 4.81 -15.93 -2.92
C SER A 35 5.07 -14.43 -3.12
N PRO A 36 6.14 -14.04 -3.83
CA PRO A 36 6.41 -12.62 -4.08
C PRO A 36 5.36 -11.97 -5.00
N THR A 37 4.86 -12.71 -5.99
CA THR A 37 3.75 -12.23 -6.84
C THR A 37 2.47 -12.07 -6.03
N GLY A 38 2.18 -13.00 -5.12
CA GLY A 38 1.07 -12.90 -4.17
C GLY A 38 1.16 -11.66 -3.29
N ASN A 39 2.36 -11.29 -2.85
CA ASN A 39 2.60 -10.06 -2.09
C ASN A 39 2.28 -8.79 -2.90
N ILE A 40 2.64 -8.72 -4.18
CA ILE A 40 2.28 -7.60 -5.06
C ILE A 40 0.77 -7.52 -5.25
N CYS A 41 0.11 -8.64 -5.57
CA CYS A 41 -1.34 -8.69 -5.72
C CYS A 41 -2.06 -8.27 -4.43
N TYR A 42 -1.53 -8.69 -3.28
CA TYR A 42 -2.12 -8.36 -1.98
C TYR A 42 -1.99 -6.88 -1.64
N ALA A 43 -0.83 -6.27 -1.90
CA ALA A 43 -0.63 -4.84 -1.75
C ALA A 43 -1.56 -4.02 -2.66
N LEU A 44 -1.75 -4.45 -3.91
CA LEU A 44 -2.70 -3.80 -4.83
C LEU A 44 -4.15 -3.91 -4.34
N LEU A 45 -4.55 -5.08 -3.86
CA LEU A 45 -5.88 -5.28 -3.29
C LEU A 45 -6.12 -4.35 -2.10
N GLN A 46 -5.16 -4.27 -1.17
CA GLN A 46 -5.24 -3.39 0.00
C GLN A 46 -5.31 -1.92 -0.38
N CYS A 47 -4.55 -1.49 -1.39
CA CYS A 47 -4.62 -0.13 -1.93
C CYS A 47 -6.02 0.19 -2.47
N ILE A 48 -6.59 -0.71 -3.28
CA ILE A 48 -7.94 -0.54 -3.85
C ILE A 48 -8.99 -0.45 -2.73
N ILE A 49 -8.96 -1.36 -1.75
CA ILE A 49 -9.91 -1.35 -0.63
C ILE A 49 -9.76 -0.08 0.20
N ALA A 50 -8.52 0.36 0.47
CA ALA A 50 -8.26 1.61 1.20
C ALA A 50 -8.84 2.83 0.46
N LEU A 51 -8.68 2.91 -0.86
CA LEU A 51 -9.24 3.99 -1.69
C LEU A 51 -10.77 3.97 -1.72
N LEU A 52 -11.38 2.79 -1.79
CA LEU A 52 -12.84 2.64 -1.75
C LEU A 52 -13.40 3.06 -0.39
N LEU A 53 -12.80 2.61 0.71
CA LEU A 53 -13.19 3.01 2.07
C LEU A 53 -12.98 4.51 2.30
N PHE A 54 -11.88 5.07 1.80
CA PHE A 54 -11.62 6.50 1.87
C PHE A 54 -12.69 7.29 1.13
N SER A 55 -13.01 6.88 -0.10
CA SER A 55 -14.03 7.53 -0.93
C SER A 55 -15.41 7.47 -0.28
N TYR A 56 -15.74 6.36 0.38
CA TYR A 56 -16.98 6.20 1.14
C TYR A 56 -17.04 7.07 2.40
N GLN A 57 -15.92 7.20 3.13
CA GLN A 57 -15.88 7.88 4.43
C GLN A 57 -15.79 9.41 4.31
N TYR A 58 -15.00 9.91 3.36
CA TYR A 58 -14.69 11.35 3.25
C TYR A 58 -15.26 12.01 2.01
N GLY A 59 -15.64 11.23 0.99
CA GLY A 59 -15.95 11.74 -0.34
C GLY A 59 -14.69 12.16 -1.11
N ILE A 60 -14.77 12.15 -2.45
CA ILE A 60 -13.63 12.41 -3.34
C ILE A 60 -13.09 13.85 -3.17
N THR A 61 -13.94 14.79 -2.77
CA THR A 61 -13.59 16.22 -2.63
C THR A 61 -12.77 16.55 -1.38
N ASN A 62 -12.71 15.65 -0.39
CA ASN A 62 -12.04 15.89 0.89
C ASN A 62 -10.73 15.10 1.08
N ILE A 63 -10.10 14.64 -0.01
CA ILE A 63 -8.79 13.96 0.06
C ILE A 63 -7.74 14.80 0.80
N TYR A 64 -7.82 16.13 0.67
CA TYR A 64 -6.86 17.07 1.24
C TYR A 64 -7.05 17.36 2.74
N THR A 65 -8.17 16.94 3.35
CA THR A 65 -8.47 17.32 4.75
C THR A 65 -7.85 16.38 5.78
N ASN A 66 -7.28 15.24 5.36
CA ASN A 66 -6.66 14.26 6.24
C ASN A 66 -5.17 14.04 5.90
N PRO A 67 -4.26 14.83 6.50
CA PRO A 67 -2.82 14.78 6.20
C PRO A 67 -2.18 13.40 6.39
N VAL A 68 -2.64 12.63 7.37
CA VAL A 68 -2.12 11.28 7.65
C VAL A 68 -2.44 10.32 6.51
N ILE A 69 -3.68 10.35 6.02
CA ILE A 69 -4.11 9.48 4.92
C ILE A 69 -3.48 9.94 3.61
N LEU A 70 -3.43 11.25 3.37
CA LEU A 70 -2.74 11.85 2.23
C LEU A 70 -1.25 11.44 2.20
N GLY A 71 -0.57 11.55 3.34
CA GLY A 71 0.82 11.15 3.49
C GLY A 71 1.02 9.65 3.25
N GLY A 72 0.18 8.81 3.85
CA GLY A 72 0.23 7.36 3.67
C GLY A 72 0.02 6.93 2.21
N LEU A 73 -0.98 7.49 1.53
CA LEU A 73 -1.24 7.24 0.11
C LEU A 73 -0.08 7.75 -0.76
N THR A 74 0.47 8.93 -0.45
CA THR A 74 1.60 9.49 -1.19
C THR A 74 2.82 8.57 -1.09
N VAL A 75 3.14 8.08 0.10
CA VAL A 75 4.24 7.13 0.30
C VAL A 75 3.99 5.82 -0.45
N LEU A 76 2.77 5.28 -0.38
CA LEU A 76 2.41 4.06 -1.10
C LEU A 76 2.58 4.22 -2.62
N LEU A 77 2.10 5.33 -3.18
CA LEU A 77 2.26 5.66 -4.60
C LEU A 77 3.74 5.83 -4.99
N LEU A 78 4.53 6.51 -4.16
CA LEU A 78 5.97 6.63 -4.38
C LEU A 78 6.65 5.26 -4.41
N TYR A 79 6.29 4.34 -3.52
CA TYR A 79 6.81 2.98 -3.56
C TYR A 79 6.35 2.22 -4.80
N PHE A 80 5.10 2.37 -5.25
CA PHE A 80 4.62 1.72 -6.47
C PHE A 80 5.40 2.18 -7.71
N VAL A 81 5.75 3.45 -7.80
CA VAL A 81 6.50 4.02 -8.92
C VAL A 81 8.01 3.77 -8.80
N PHE A 82 8.60 4.12 -7.66
CA PHE A 82 10.06 4.14 -7.48
C PHE A 82 10.63 2.92 -6.77
N GLY A 83 9.82 2.12 -6.08
CA GLY A 83 10.30 1.01 -5.26
C GLY A 83 11.16 0.03 -6.06
N ARG A 84 10.72 -0.34 -7.27
CA ARG A 84 11.49 -1.24 -8.15
C ARG A 84 12.82 -0.61 -8.59
N LEU A 85 12.84 0.69 -8.88
CA LEU A 85 14.06 1.42 -9.25
C LEU A 85 15.05 1.46 -8.10
N LEU A 86 14.59 1.75 -6.88
CA LEU A 86 15.41 1.78 -5.68
C LEU A 86 16.01 0.41 -5.41
N ILE A 87 15.20 -0.65 -5.42
CA ILE A 87 15.72 -2.02 -5.23
C ILE A 87 16.75 -2.35 -6.29
N ASN A 88 16.47 -2.13 -7.58
CA ASN A 88 17.45 -2.45 -8.62
C ASN A 88 18.76 -1.66 -8.50
N LYS A 89 18.70 -0.41 -8.02
CA LYS A 89 19.88 0.44 -7.81
C LYS A 89 20.72 -0.04 -6.63
N PHE A 90 20.10 -0.46 -5.53
CA PHE A 90 20.80 -0.82 -4.30
C PHE A 90 21.05 -2.34 -4.12
N HIS A 91 20.37 -3.19 -4.89
CA HIS A 91 20.53 -4.64 -4.84
C HIS A 91 21.59 -5.16 -5.84
N LYS A 92 22.03 -4.33 -6.80
CA LYS A 92 23.23 -4.62 -7.59
C LYS A 92 24.47 -4.38 -6.72
N LYS A 93 25.02 -5.46 -6.16
CA LYS A 93 26.46 -5.56 -5.90
C LYS A 93 27.17 -5.93 -7.19
#